data_AF-A0AAV4TCH9-F1
#
_entry.id   AF-A0AAV4TCH9-F1
#
_cell.length_a   1.000
_cell.length_b   1.000
_cell.length_c   1.000
_cell.angle_alpha   90.00
_cell.angle_beta   90.00
_cell.angle_gamma   90.00
#
_symmetry.space_group_name_H-M   'P 1'
#
loop_
_entity.id
_entity.type
_entity.pdbx_description
1 polymer ?
#
loop_
_entity_poly.entity_id
_entity_poly.type
_entity_poly.pdbx_seq_one_letter_code
_entity_poly.pdbx_strand_id
1 'polypeptide(L)'
;MINRSALKVEELVYSLCFGNIFHQLTTTSLLHLCYSQTKKMSYLFLTLACAILGLSIAYPTGAPVETCSTFAANHTGHLPQRSKANYDLNVSPSNGAPGSTLTVTLKGVGGETFKGFFIQGQDAAGKPIGAFSPGSDAQTRDCSTAGDSVTHVNPDEKTQVTLKWKAPSSYSGKVSFRAVVVKTYELFWNNIYSNSVSIA
;
A
#
# COMPACT_ATOMS: atom_id res chain seq x y z
N MET A 1 31.50 23.44 -20.41
CA MET A 1 30.69 24.59 -19.92
C MET A 1 30.38 24.33 -18.47
N ILE A 2 31.09 25.01 -17.55
CA ILE A 2 30.95 24.79 -16.11
C ILE A 2 29.78 25.65 -15.62
N ASN A 3 28.84 25.02 -14.94
CA ASN A 3 27.56 25.57 -14.54
C ASN A 3 27.74 26.70 -13.52
N ARG A 4 27.25 27.91 -13.83
CA ARG A 4 27.42 29.13 -13.00
C ARG A 4 26.76 29.06 -11.62
N SER A 5 25.97 28.03 -11.33
CA SER A 5 25.34 27.79 -10.03
C SER A 5 26.29 27.16 -9.00
N ALA A 6 27.38 26.50 -9.41
CA ALA A 6 28.35 25.91 -8.47
C ALA A 6 29.23 26.96 -7.78
N LEU A 7 29.55 28.05 -8.48
CA LEU A 7 30.38 29.16 -7.97
C LEU A 7 29.69 29.98 -6.87
N LYS A 8 28.36 29.98 -6.82
CA LYS A 8 27.60 30.73 -5.80
C LYS A 8 27.53 30.01 -4.45
N VAL A 9 27.77 28.71 -4.43
CA VAL A 9 27.79 27.90 -3.20
C VAL A 9 29.14 28.08 -2.48
N GLU A 10 30.25 28.26 -3.21
CA GLU A 10 31.56 28.51 -2.60
C GLU A 10 31.66 29.86 -1.87
N GLU A 11 31.08 30.94 -2.41
CA GLU A 11 31.08 32.26 -1.74
C GLU A 11 30.30 32.27 -0.41
N LEU A 12 29.17 31.55 -0.36
CA LEU A 12 28.33 31.47 0.84
C LEU A 12 28.98 30.66 1.97
N VAL A 13 29.75 29.62 1.62
CA VAL A 13 30.50 28.81 2.61
C VAL A 13 31.68 29.61 3.19
N TYR A 14 32.34 30.44 2.37
CA TYR A 14 33.40 31.34 2.84
C TYR A 14 32.89 32.40 3.82
N SER A 15 31.71 32.98 3.55
CA SER A 15 31.10 34.01 4.39
C SER A 15 30.58 33.50 5.74
N LEU A 16 30.30 32.20 5.87
CA LEU A 16 29.85 31.58 7.14
C LEU A 16 31.02 31.14 8.03
N CYS A 17 32.22 30.85 7.48
CA CYS A 17 33.42 30.50 8.27
C CYS A 17 34.25 31.75 8.69
N PHE A 18 34.00 32.96 8.15
CA PHE A 18 34.77 34.18 8.48
C PHE A 18 33.88 35.38 8.87
N GLY A 19 33.37 35.36 10.12
CA GLY A 19 32.90 36.58 10.79
C GLY A 19 34.08 37.40 11.32
N ASN A 20 34.04 38.72 11.13
CA ASN A 20 35.08 39.71 11.47
C ASN A 20 35.73 39.55 12.86
N ILE A 21 36.90 38.92 12.95
CA ILE A 21 37.87 39.10 14.06
C ILE A 21 39.30 39.04 13.51
N PHE A 22 40.02 40.15 13.65
CA PHE A 22 41.47 40.28 13.46
C PHE A 22 42.22 39.51 14.57
N HIS A 23 43.12 38.58 14.24
CA HIS A 23 44.58 38.66 14.44
C HIS A 23 45.22 37.27 14.32
N GLN A 24 46.34 37.25 13.59
CA GLN A 24 47.31 36.16 13.36
C GLN A 24 47.26 34.96 14.33
N LEU A 25 46.88 33.77 13.83
CA LEU A 25 47.33 32.45 14.30
C LEU A 25 47.02 31.40 13.20
N THR A 26 48.09 30.78 12.67
CA THR A 26 48.17 29.54 11.88
C THR A 26 46.96 29.14 11.00
N THR A 27 46.97 29.64 9.76
CA THR A 27 45.90 29.48 8.75
C THR A 27 45.61 28.04 8.33
N THR A 28 46.55 27.10 8.45
CA THR A 28 46.36 25.71 8.02
C THR A 28 45.54 24.86 9.00
N SER A 29 45.71 25.09 10.31
CA SER A 29 45.00 24.32 11.35
C SER A 29 43.51 24.64 11.40
N LEU A 30 43.14 25.92 11.21
CA LEU A 30 41.75 26.36 11.18
C LEU A 30 41.01 25.91 9.92
N LEU A 31 41.69 25.89 8.76
CA LEU A 31 41.15 25.32 7.52
C LEU A 31 40.95 23.81 7.62
N HIS A 32 41.90 23.08 8.22
CA HIS A 32 41.73 21.64 8.49
C HIS A 32 40.57 21.35 9.45
N LEU A 33 40.34 22.21 10.45
CA LEU A 33 39.17 22.11 11.32
C LEU A 33 37.86 22.44 10.57
N CYS A 34 37.71 23.58 9.87
CA CYS A 34 36.48 23.91 9.10
C CYS A 34 36.22 22.82 8.03
N TYR A 35 37.24 22.26 7.36
CA TYR A 35 37.11 21.13 6.43
C TYR A 35 36.70 19.80 7.11
N SER A 36 37.26 19.50 8.29
CA SER A 36 36.89 18.32 9.08
C SER A 36 35.45 18.41 9.61
N GLN A 37 35.04 19.61 10.08
CA GLN A 37 33.69 19.85 10.60
C GLN A 37 32.64 19.82 9.48
N THR A 38 32.92 20.42 8.31
CA THR A 38 32.02 20.40 7.14
C THR A 38 31.84 18.99 6.57
N LYS A 39 32.90 18.17 6.54
CA LYS A 39 32.78 16.73 6.18
C LYS A 39 31.90 15.97 7.16
N LYS A 40 32.11 16.12 8.47
CA LYS A 40 31.31 15.45 9.50
C LYS A 40 29.84 15.86 9.44
N MET A 41 29.54 17.14 9.22
CA MET A 41 28.18 17.62 9.03
C MET A 41 27.54 17.11 7.74
N SER A 42 28.28 17.05 6.64
CA SER A 42 27.81 16.46 5.37
C SER A 42 27.46 14.97 5.51
N TYR A 43 28.31 14.18 6.19
CA TYR A 43 28.01 12.78 6.48
C TYR A 43 26.77 12.63 7.38
N LEU A 44 26.56 13.53 8.34
CA LEU A 44 25.38 13.53 9.22
C LEU A 44 24.08 13.84 8.45
N PHE A 45 24.11 14.79 7.52
CA PHE A 45 22.95 15.09 6.67
C PHE A 45 22.65 13.94 5.68
N LEU A 46 23.68 13.28 5.14
CA LEU A 46 23.52 12.15 4.22
C LEU A 46 22.97 10.90 4.93
N THR A 47 23.41 10.62 6.16
CA THR A 47 22.87 9.49 6.95
C THR A 47 21.44 9.76 7.40
N LEU A 48 21.11 11.00 7.79
CA LEU A 48 19.74 11.39 8.16
C LEU A 48 18.79 11.30 6.94
N ALA A 49 19.22 11.77 5.76
CA ALA A 49 18.43 11.64 4.53
C ALA A 49 18.18 10.18 4.13
N CYS A 50 19.18 9.30 4.28
CA CYS A 50 19.04 7.87 4.01
C CYS A 50 18.09 7.18 5.01
N ALA A 51 18.10 7.61 6.29
CA ALA A 51 17.18 7.11 7.31
C ALA A 51 15.71 7.51 7.05
N ILE A 52 15.47 8.67 6.42
CA ILE A 52 14.12 9.15 6.08
C ILE A 52 13.55 8.45 4.84
N LEU A 53 14.41 8.00 3.90
CA LEU A 53 13.99 7.27 2.69
C LEU A 53 13.54 5.81 2.96
N GLY A 54 13.78 5.28 4.16
CA GLY A 54 13.46 3.88 4.52
C GLY A 54 12.01 3.63 4.96
N LEU A 55 11.14 4.65 5.01
CA LEU A 55 9.79 4.52 5.59
C LEU A 55 8.68 4.22 4.56
N SER A 56 9.00 3.92 3.30
CA SER A 56 7.99 3.41 2.38
C SER A 56 7.73 1.93 2.68
N ILE A 57 6.76 1.67 3.57
CA ILE A 57 6.22 0.33 3.80
C ILE A 57 5.39 -0.03 2.56
N ALA A 58 6.06 -0.42 1.47
CA ALA A 58 5.39 -1.17 0.43
C ALA A 58 5.02 -2.52 1.06
N TYR A 59 3.75 -2.92 0.97
CA TYR A 59 3.33 -4.26 1.38
C TYR A 59 3.29 -5.16 0.14
N PRO A 60 4.44 -5.71 -0.32
CA PRO A 60 4.45 -6.63 -1.46
C PRO A 60 3.67 -7.91 -1.15
N THR A 61 3.42 -8.19 0.14
CA THR A 61 2.84 -9.42 0.65
C THR A 61 1.44 -9.23 1.24
N GLY A 62 0.66 -8.28 0.72
CA GLY A 62 -0.77 -8.17 1.04
C GLY A 62 -1.17 -6.98 1.91
N ALA A 63 -2.45 -6.62 1.86
CA ALA A 63 -3.01 -5.50 2.58
C ALA A 63 -2.86 -5.64 4.11
N PRO A 64 -2.62 -4.52 4.81
CA PRO A 64 -2.50 -4.51 6.27
C PRO A 64 -3.89 -4.54 6.93
N VAL A 65 -3.93 -4.77 8.25
CA VAL A 65 -5.20 -4.98 8.98
C VAL A 65 -6.09 -3.74 8.99
N GLU A 66 -5.53 -2.55 8.85
CA GLU A 66 -6.26 -1.28 8.80
C GLU A 66 -7.16 -1.19 7.56
N THR A 67 -6.86 -1.96 6.50
CA THR A 67 -7.72 -2.05 5.31
C THR A 67 -9.09 -2.65 5.63
N CYS A 68 -9.20 -3.45 6.70
CA CYS A 68 -10.46 -4.06 7.14
C CYS A 68 -11.60 -3.06 7.35
N SER A 69 -11.30 -1.88 7.89
CA SER A 69 -12.29 -0.84 8.17
C SER A 69 -12.24 0.29 7.15
N THR A 70 -11.04 0.63 6.66
CA THR A 70 -10.85 1.78 5.77
C THR A 70 -11.17 1.47 4.32
N PHE A 71 -10.97 0.22 3.87
CA PHE A 71 -10.94 -0.15 2.45
C PHE A 71 -10.07 0.80 1.62
N ALA A 72 -8.95 1.26 2.19
CA ALA A 72 -8.03 2.16 1.55
C ALA A 72 -6.71 1.45 1.22
N ALA A 73 -6.33 1.43 -0.06
CA ALA A 73 -4.92 1.24 -0.40
C ALA A 73 -4.17 2.52 0.00
N ASN A 74 -3.52 2.49 1.16
CA ASN A 74 -2.84 3.67 1.72
C ASN A 74 -1.47 3.85 1.04
N HIS A 75 -1.49 4.38 -0.17
CA HIS A 75 -0.29 4.72 -0.93
C HIS A 75 -0.03 6.22 -0.79
N THR A 76 1.08 6.57 -0.15
CA THR A 76 1.45 7.94 0.19
C THR A 76 1.41 8.83 -1.05
N GLY A 77 0.66 9.94 -0.97
CA GLY A 77 0.57 10.92 -2.04
C GLY A 77 -0.44 10.58 -3.15
N HIS A 78 -1.14 9.45 -3.07
CA HIS A 78 -2.11 9.03 -4.08
C HIS A 78 -3.51 8.84 -3.50
N LEU A 79 -4.51 9.13 -4.32
CA LEU A 79 -5.93 8.96 -4.00
C LEU A 79 -6.54 7.86 -4.88
N PRO A 80 -7.58 7.16 -4.40
CA PRO A 80 -8.27 6.18 -5.22
C PRO A 80 -8.88 6.85 -6.44
N GLN A 81 -8.88 6.10 -7.54
CA GLN A 81 -9.51 6.50 -8.77
C GLN A 81 -11.03 6.65 -8.57
N ARG A 82 -11.57 7.75 -9.08
CA ARG A 82 -13.02 8.04 -9.04
C ARG A 82 -13.77 7.49 -10.25
N SER A 83 -13.03 7.17 -11.32
CA SER A 83 -13.59 6.53 -12.50
C SER A 83 -14.06 5.11 -12.16
N LYS A 84 -15.00 4.59 -12.95
CA LYS A 84 -15.42 3.20 -12.83
C LYS A 84 -14.21 2.29 -13.04
N ALA A 85 -14.03 1.33 -12.14
CA ALA A 85 -12.98 0.34 -12.25
C ALA A 85 -13.30 -0.66 -13.38
N ASN A 86 -12.30 -1.03 -14.19
CA ASN A 86 -12.42 -2.10 -15.20
C ASN A 86 -12.18 -3.48 -14.58
N TYR A 87 -12.73 -3.73 -13.40
CA TYR A 87 -12.64 -4.99 -12.69
C TYR A 87 -14.04 -5.43 -12.26
N ASP A 88 -14.30 -6.72 -12.40
CA ASP A 88 -15.56 -7.36 -12.01
C ASP A 88 -15.32 -8.25 -10.79
N LEU A 89 -16.12 -8.04 -9.75
CA LEU A 89 -16.16 -8.89 -8.56
C LEU A 89 -17.50 -9.61 -8.57
N ASN A 90 -17.48 -10.93 -8.61
CA ASN A 90 -18.69 -11.73 -8.72
C ASN A 90 -18.63 -12.93 -7.78
N VAL A 91 -19.79 -13.33 -7.27
CA VAL A 91 -19.94 -14.54 -6.46
C VAL A 91 -20.98 -15.47 -7.06
N SER A 92 -20.65 -16.76 -7.12
CA SER A 92 -21.51 -17.81 -7.63
C SER A 92 -21.47 -19.06 -6.75
N PRO A 93 -22.59 -19.80 -6.62
CA PRO A 93 -23.96 -19.39 -6.99
C PRO A 93 -24.47 -18.16 -6.23
N SER A 94 -25.55 -17.53 -6.72
CA SER A 94 -26.18 -16.35 -6.09
C SER A 94 -27.09 -16.70 -4.89
N ASN A 95 -27.09 -17.97 -4.48
CA ASN A 95 -27.74 -18.47 -3.27
C ASN A 95 -26.93 -19.63 -2.70
N GLY A 96 -27.11 -19.93 -1.41
CA GLY A 96 -26.50 -21.09 -0.77
C GLY A 96 -27.11 -21.37 0.59
N ALA A 97 -26.92 -22.58 1.10
CA ALA A 97 -27.32 -22.94 2.46
C ALA A 97 -26.32 -22.41 3.50
N PRO A 98 -26.71 -22.26 4.79
CA PRO A 98 -25.76 -22.07 5.88
C PRO A 98 -24.64 -23.14 5.84
N GLY A 99 -23.39 -22.72 6.00
CA GLY A 99 -22.24 -23.64 5.92
C GLY A 99 -21.79 -24.01 4.49
N SER A 100 -22.51 -23.58 3.45
CA SER A 100 -22.13 -23.85 2.07
C SER A 100 -20.89 -23.05 1.63
N THR A 101 -20.20 -23.58 0.60
CA THR A 101 -19.06 -22.92 -0.02
C THR A 101 -19.47 -22.32 -1.36
N LEU A 102 -19.17 -21.05 -1.54
CA LEU A 102 -19.37 -20.29 -2.76
C LEU A 102 -18.02 -19.95 -3.40
N THR A 103 -18.07 -19.55 -4.67
CA THR A 103 -16.91 -19.11 -5.43
C THR A 103 -16.96 -17.61 -5.63
N VAL A 104 -15.93 -16.90 -5.17
CA VAL A 104 -15.74 -15.47 -5.36
C VAL A 104 -14.66 -15.27 -6.40
N THR A 105 -14.96 -14.52 -7.47
CA THR A 105 -14.03 -14.24 -8.55
C THR A 105 -13.86 -12.74 -8.69
N LEU A 106 -12.60 -12.28 -8.67
CA LEU A 106 -12.22 -10.92 -9.07
C LEU A 106 -11.45 -11.03 -10.40
N LYS A 107 -11.88 -10.30 -11.42
CA LYS A 107 -11.33 -10.38 -12.78
C LYS A 107 -11.19 -9.00 -13.43
N GLY A 108 -10.13 -8.78 -14.19
CA GLY A 108 -10.03 -7.62 -15.08
C GLY A 108 -10.88 -7.75 -16.34
N VAL A 109 -11.66 -6.72 -16.64
CA VAL A 109 -12.49 -6.61 -17.84
C VAL A 109 -11.59 -6.33 -19.04
N GLY A 110 -11.81 -7.01 -20.16
CA GLY A 110 -11.01 -6.79 -21.39
C GLY A 110 -9.54 -7.22 -21.28
N GLY A 111 -9.19 -8.07 -20.31
CA GLY A 111 -7.80 -8.51 -20.08
C GLY A 111 -6.99 -7.59 -19.18
N GLU A 112 -7.63 -6.62 -18.52
CA GLU A 112 -6.99 -5.77 -17.52
C GLU A 112 -6.29 -6.57 -16.42
N THR A 113 -5.12 -6.10 -16.00
CA THR A 113 -4.31 -6.74 -14.95
C THR A 113 -4.38 -5.95 -13.65
N PHE A 114 -4.13 -6.63 -12.53
CA PHE A 114 -3.95 -6.05 -11.22
C PHE A 114 -2.83 -6.78 -10.46
N LYS A 115 -2.18 -6.09 -9.52
CA LYS A 115 -1.07 -6.63 -8.73
C LYS A 115 -1.50 -6.94 -7.30
N GLY A 116 -2.29 -6.03 -6.72
CA GLY A 116 -2.81 -6.15 -5.37
C GLY A 116 -4.33 -6.20 -5.32
N PHE A 117 -4.84 -6.92 -4.34
CA PHE A 117 -6.26 -6.90 -3.98
C PHE A 117 -6.44 -7.12 -2.47
N PHE A 118 -7.58 -6.65 -1.96
CA PHE A 118 -8.16 -7.01 -0.67
C PHE A 118 -9.65 -7.27 -0.90
N ILE A 119 -10.20 -8.37 -0.38
CA ILE A 119 -11.61 -8.73 -0.51
C ILE A 119 -12.13 -9.14 0.87
N GLN A 120 -13.32 -8.69 1.23
CA GLN A 120 -14.00 -9.02 2.46
C GLN A 120 -15.45 -9.44 2.18
N GLY A 121 -15.91 -10.52 2.82
CA GLY A 121 -17.33 -10.88 2.84
C GLY A 121 -18.07 -10.05 3.88
N GLN A 122 -19.21 -9.47 3.52
CA GLN A 122 -19.99 -8.59 4.39
C GLN A 122 -21.45 -9.03 4.50
N ASP A 123 -21.99 -9.02 5.71
CA ASP A 123 -23.43 -9.18 5.95
C ASP A 123 -24.22 -7.93 5.52
N ALA A 124 -25.55 -7.95 5.72
CA ALA A 124 -26.42 -6.84 5.35
C ALA A 124 -26.13 -5.53 6.12
N ALA A 125 -25.44 -5.59 7.26
CA ALA A 125 -25.01 -4.44 8.05
C ALA A 125 -23.58 -3.97 7.70
N GLY A 126 -22.92 -4.62 6.73
CA GLY A 126 -21.55 -4.31 6.35
C GLY A 126 -20.50 -4.92 7.28
N LYS A 127 -20.88 -5.85 8.16
CA LYS A 127 -19.95 -6.50 9.09
C LYS A 127 -19.21 -7.65 8.40
N PRO A 128 -17.89 -7.82 8.64
CA PRO A 128 -17.12 -8.94 8.10
C PRO A 128 -17.73 -10.29 8.49
N ILE A 129 -17.81 -11.23 7.55
CA ILE A 129 -18.44 -12.54 7.75
C ILE A 129 -17.89 -13.65 6.85
N GLY A 130 -17.94 -14.87 7.36
CA GLY A 130 -17.57 -16.11 6.66
C GLY A 130 -16.08 -16.36 6.70
N ALA A 131 -15.62 -17.31 5.88
CA ALA A 131 -14.21 -17.69 5.85
C ALA A 131 -13.76 -18.01 4.43
N PHE A 132 -12.67 -17.39 3.98
CA PHE A 132 -12.00 -17.70 2.72
C PHE A 132 -11.08 -18.89 2.87
N SER A 133 -11.04 -19.73 1.83
CA SER A 133 -9.96 -20.68 1.59
C SER A 133 -9.15 -20.16 0.40
N PRO A 134 -7.96 -19.58 0.64
CA PRO A 134 -7.19 -18.93 -0.40
C PRO A 134 -6.58 -19.93 -1.39
N GLY A 135 -6.36 -19.50 -2.63
CA GLY A 135 -5.50 -20.18 -3.60
C GLY A 135 -4.03 -19.78 -3.45
N SER A 136 -3.19 -20.13 -4.42
CA SER A 136 -1.75 -19.82 -4.41
C SER A 136 -1.43 -18.32 -4.40
N ASP A 137 -2.29 -17.51 -5.01
CA ASP A 137 -2.08 -16.06 -5.17
C ASP A 137 -2.65 -15.23 -4.03
N ALA A 138 -3.16 -15.88 -2.98
CA ALA A 138 -3.94 -15.26 -1.94
C ALA A 138 -3.58 -15.80 -0.54
N GLN A 139 -3.86 -14.99 0.47
CA GLN A 139 -3.77 -15.36 1.88
C GLN A 139 -4.90 -14.70 2.66
N THR A 140 -5.31 -15.31 3.74
CA THR A 140 -6.36 -14.78 4.61
C THR A 140 -5.90 -13.55 5.39
N ARG A 141 -6.88 -12.75 5.80
CA ARG A 141 -6.78 -11.66 6.77
C ARG A 141 -7.97 -11.77 7.72
N ASP A 142 -7.70 -11.48 8.99
CA ASP A 142 -8.68 -11.61 10.06
C ASP A 142 -9.13 -10.21 10.47
N CYS A 143 -10.31 -9.79 10.00
CA CYS A 143 -10.84 -8.46 10.32
C CYS A 143 -11.76 -8.47 11.54
N SER A 144 -12.62 -9.48 11.64
CA SER A 144 -13.51 -9.74 12.78
C SER A 144 -13.43 -11.20 13.22
N THR A 145 -13.32 -12.13 12.29
CA THR A 145 -13.20 -13.58 12.51
C THR A 145 -12.13 -14.16 11.59
N ALA A 146 -11.59 -15.33 11.97
CA ALA A 146 -10.54 -15.98 11.20
C ALA A 146 -10.94 -16.19 9.73
N GLY A 147 -10.16 -15.60 8.82
CA GLY A 147 -10.31 -15.74 7.38
C GLY A 147 -11.50 -15.03 6.75
N ASP A 148 -12.17 -14.08 7.43
CA ASP A 148 -13.30 -13.34 6.83
C ASP A 148 -12.92 -12.42 5.67
N SER A 149 -11.62 -12.21 5.48
CA SER A 149 -11.04 -11.38 4.44
C SER A 149 -9.83 -12.07 3.82
N VAL A 150 -9.41 -11.58 2.66
CA VAL A 150 -8.34 -12.19 1.86
C VAL A 150 -7.61 -11.13 1.05
N THR A 151 -6.30 -11.32 0.88
CA THR A 151 -5.42 -10.41 0.14
C THR A 151 -4.42 -11.19 -0.70
N HIS A 152 -3.79 -10.52 -1.67
CA HIS A 152 -2.65 -11.03 -2.42
C HIS A 152 -1.44 -11.42 -1.54
N VAL A 153 -0.60 -12.34 -2.03
CA VAL A 153 0.67 -12.76 -1.39
C VAL A 153 1.92 -12.18 -2.03
N ASN A 154 1.80 -11.71 -3.28
CA ASN A 154 2.89 -11.18 -4.08
C ASN A 154 2.35 -10.07 -5.02
N PRO A 155 3.22 -9.20 -5.56
CA PRO A 155 2.84 -8.15 -6.49
C PRO A 155 2.80 -8.63 -7.96
N ASP A 156 2.81 -9.94 -8.21
CA ASP A 156 2.79 -10.48 -9.57
C ASP A 156 1.51 -10.10 -10.29
N GLU A 157 1.58 -9.90 -11.61
CA GLU A 157 0.42 -9.49 -12.39
C GLU A 157 -0.61 -10.63 -12.50
N LYS A 158 -1.86 -10.28 -12.21
CA LYS A 158 -3.01 -11.20 -12.22
C LYS A 158 -4.07 -10.61 -13.13
N THR A 159 -4.68 -11.45 -13.96
CA THR A 159 -5.90 -11.10 -14.70
C THR A 159 -7.16 -11.53 -13.96
N GLN A 160 -7.02 -12.53 -13.07
CA GLN A 160 -8.11 -13.10 -12.29
C GLN A 160 -7.58 -13.71 -10.98
N VAL A 161 -8.39 -13.67 -9.93
CA VAL A 161 -8.25 -14.53 -8.75
C VAL A 161 -9.60 -15.18 -8.46
N THR A 162 -9.58 -16.48 -8.17
CA THR A 162 -10.77 -17.28 -7.84
C THR A 162 -10.57 -17.89 -6.46
N LEU A 163 -11.54 -17.63 -5.58
CA LEU A 163 -11.44 -17.89 -4.15
C LEU A 163 -12.67 -18.68 -3.70
N LYS A 164 -12.46 -19.61 -2.78
CA LYS A 164 -13.58 -20.28 -2.10
C LYS A 164 -13.93 -19.50 -0.85
N TRP A 165 -15.21 -19.26 -0.62
CA TRP A 165 -15.71 -18.61 0.59
C TRP A 165 -16.80 -19.47 1.23
N LYS A 166 -16.70 -19.73 2.52
CA LYS A 166 -17.65 -20.55 3.28
C LYS A 166 -18.55 -19.66 4.12
N ALA A 167 -19.87 -19.82 3.94
CA ALA A 167 -20.86 -19.17 4.76
C ALA A 167 -20.82 -19.72 6.20
N PRO A 168 -21.01 -18.91 7.25
CA PRO A 168 -21.15 -19.44 8.60
C PRO A 168 -22.37 -20.36 8.71
N SER A 169 -22.24 -21.47 9.43
CA SER A 169 -23.34 -22.43 9.60
C SER A 169 -24.52 -21.87 10.42
N SER A 170 -24.30 -20.79 11.18
CA SER A 170 -25.32 -20.12 12.01
C SER A 170 -25.94 -18.89 11.34
N TYR A 171 -25.53 -18.55 10.11
CA TYR A 171 -25.98 -17.34 9.44
C TYR A 171 -27.06 -17.64 8.40
N SER A 172 -28.12 -16.83 8.40
CA SER A 172 -29.07 -16.71 7.30
C SER A 172 -29.30 -15.24 7.01
N GLY A 173 -29.30 -14.87 5.73
CA GLY A 173 -29.42 -13.48 5.30
C GLY A 173 -28.63 -13.19 4.04
N LYS A 174 -28.52 -11.91 3.71
CA LYS A 174 -27.77 -11.46 2.52
C LYS A 174 -26.29 -11.34 2.80
N VAL A 175 -25.47 -11.68 1.82
CA VAL A 175 -24.03 -11.44 1.82
C VAL A 175 -23.64 -10.72 0.54
N SER A 176 -22.68 -9.81 0.63
CA SER A 176 -22.00 -9.21 -0.52
C SER A 176 -20.51 -9.12 -0.25
N PHE A 177 -19.71 -9.00 -1.30
CA PHE A 177 -18.27 -8.86 -1.19
C PHE A 177 -17.86 -7.46 -1.59
N ARG A 178 -16.89 -6.90 -0.86
CA ARG A 178 -16.31 -5.59 -1.14
C ARG A 178 -14.81 -5.75 -1.34
N ALA A 179 -14.28 -5.08 -2.35
CA ALA A 179 -12.89 -5.18 -2.74
C ALA A 179 -12.18 -3.83 -2.90
N VAL A 180 -10.87 -3.88 -2.69
CA VAL A 180 -9.88 -2.90 -3.14
C VAL A 180 -9.02 -3.57 -4.20
N VAL A 181 -8.74 -2.88 -5.30
CA VAL A 181 -7.91 -3.39 -6.39
C VAL A 181 -6.81 -2.39 -6.72
N VAL A 182 -5.57 -2.88 -6.79
CA VAL A 182 -4.36 -2.10 -7.06
C VAL A 182 -3.75 -2.57 -8.37
N LYS A 183 -3.71 -1.68 -9.37
CA LYS A 183 -3.02 -1.93 -10.65
C LYS A 183 -1.53 -1.56 -10.54
N THR A 184 -1.27 -0.35 -10.03
CA THR A 184 0.07 0.14 -9.69
C THR A 184 0.03 0.89 -8.37
N TYR A 185 1.18 1.34 -7.86
CA TYR A 185 1.25 2.16 -6.65
C TYR A 185 0.35 3.41 -6.74
N GLU A 186 0.24 4.02 -7.92
CA GLU A 186 -0.50 5.26 -8.11
C GLU A 186 -1.95 5.02 -8.58
N LEU A 187 -2.25 3.82 -9.07
CA LEU A 187 -3.49 3.50 -9.77
C LEU A 187 -4.24 2.36 -9.07
N PHE A 188 -5.27 2.73 -8.31
CA PHE A 188 -6.08 1.80 -7.53
C PHE A 188 -7.51 2.27 -7.35
N TRP A 189 -8.41 1.33 -7.09
CA TRP A 189 -9.83 1.57 -6.84
C TRP A 189 -10.24 0.93 -5.52
N ASN A 190 -11.02 1.68 -4.76
CA ASN A 190 -11.66 1.18 -3.55
C ASN A 190 -13.13 0.90 -3.86
N ASN A 191 -13.76 0.04 -3.06
CA ASN A 191 -15.22 -0.16 -3.05
C ASN A 191 -15.79 -0.76 -4.33
N ILE A 192 -15.11 -1.77 -4.87
CA ILE A 192 -15.68 -2.63 -5.92
C ILE A 192 -16.57 -3.66 -5.22
N TYR A 193 -17.86 -3.70 -5.57
CA TYR A 193 -18.84 -4.56 -4.93
C TYR A 193 -19.27 -5.71 -5.84
N SER A 194 -19.56 -6.86 -5.24
CA SER A 194 -20.17 -7.98 -5.93
C SER A 194 -21.69 -7.86 -6.03
N ASN A 195 -22.29 -8.76 -6.80
CA ASN A 195 -23.69 -9.14 -6.63
C ASN A 195 -23.96 -9.63 -5.18
N SER A 196 -25.21 -9.48 -4.73
CA SER A 196 -25.66 -10.05 -3.45
C SER A 196 -26.02 -11.53 -3.58
N VAL A 197 -25.76 -12.28 -2.51
CA VAL A 197 -26.12 -13.70 -2.35
C VAL A 197 -27.08 -13.86 -1.20
N SER A 198 -28.06 -14.75 -1.33
CA SER A 198 -28.93 -15.15 -0.22
C SER A 198 -28.43 -16.44 0.43
N ILE A 199 -28.18 -16.39 1.74
CA ILE A 199 -27.91 -17.58 2.57
C ILE A 199 -29.20 -17.99 3.29
N ALA A 200 -29.78 -19.13 2.92
CA ALA A 200 -31.04 -19.63 3.47
C ALA A 200 -31.11 -21.15 3.39
#